data_AF-A0A653JUG9-F1
#
_entry.id   AF-A0A653JUG9-F1
#
_cell.length_a   1.000
_cell.length_b   1.000
_cell.length_c   1.000
_cell.angle_alpha   90.00
_cell.angle_beta   90.00
_cell.angle_gamma   90.00
#
_symmetry.space_group_name_H-M   'P 1'
#
loop_
_entity.id
_entity.type
_entity.pdbx_description
1 polymer ?
#
loop_
_entity_poly.entity_id
_entity_poly.type
_entity_poly.pdbx_seq_one_letter_code
_entity_poly.pdbx_strand_id
1 'polypeptide(L)'
;MSHCHYHALSSVRKWGGEAGDYLPLHQWFDKSKGILADPRHRALRHHAEGIFMLESLFGTVIVNADGREVPVRLIGEQHVIEDLGTIPSFADWARLIEPQTWMMREQPKLVAIDANMAA
;
A
#
# COMPACT_ATOMS: atom_id res chain seq x y z
N MET A 1 6.54 -8.67 -11.53
CA MET A 1 6.39 -7.31 -10.98
C MET A 1 6.91 -6.33 -11.99
N SER A 2 6.06 -5.37 -12.37
CA SER A 2 6.50 -4.20 -13.11
C SER A 2 7.51 -3.43 -12.24
N HIS A 3 8.64 -3.02 -12.81
CA HIS A 3 9.57 -2.12 -12.16
C HIS A 3 8.95 -0.71 -12.08
N CYS A 4 9.26 0.07 -11.02
CA CYS A 4 8.75 1.44 -10.83
C CYS A 4 8.88 2.34 -12.06
N HIS A 5 9.92 2.14 -12.87
CA HIS A 5 10.11 2.85 -14.12
C HIS A 5 8.91 2.72 -15.08
N TYR A 6 8.33 1.52 -15.21
CA TYR A 6 7.19 1.32 -16.10
C TYR A 6 5.90 1.94 -15.57
N HIS A 7 5.72 2.00 -14.25
CA HIS A 7 4.64 2.78 -13.63
C HIS A 7 4.81 4.27 -13.90
N ALA A 8 6.03 4.81 -13.76
CA ALA A 8 6.31 6.20 -14.08
C ALA A 8 6.02 6.51 -15.55
N LEU A 9 6.39 5.63 -16.49
CA LEU A 9 6.02 5.77 -17.90
C LEU A 9 4.50 5.68 -18.12
N SER A 10 3.78 4.91 -17.31
CA SER A 10 2.31 4.86 -17.32
C SER A 10 1.69 6.17 -16.85
N SER A 11 2.26 6.78 -15.81
CA SER A 11 1.89 8.11 -15.33
C SER A 11 2.17 9.19 -16.39
N VAL A 12 3.31 9.13 -17.08
CA VAL A 12 3.61 10.01 -18.23
C VAL A 12 2.55 9.88 -19.32
N ARG A 13 2.16 8.65 -19.69
CA ARG A 13 1.09 8.43 -20.68
C ARG A 13 -0.25 9.02 -20.23
N LYS A 14 -0.54 9.01 -18.93
CA LYS A 14 -1.82 9.47 -18.37
C LYS A 14 -1.88 10.98 -18.15
N TRP A 15 -0.78 11.59 -17.71
CA TRP A 15 -0.77 12.98 -17.24
C TRP A 15 0.25 13.90 -17.93
N GLY A 16 1.13 13.38 -18.79
CA GLY A 16 2.22 14.15 -19.41
C GLY A 16 3.45 14.25 -18.52
N GLY A 17 4.33 15.20 -18.79
CA GLY A 17 5.60 15.39 -18.08
C GLY A 17 6.63 14.32 -18.42
N GLU A 18 7.55 14.07 -17.49
CA GLU A 18 8.62 13.09 -17.64
C GLU A 18 8.59 12.02 -16.55
N ALA A 19 9.29 10.91 -16.77
CA ALA A 19 9.31 9.80 -15.80
C ALA A 19 9.86 10.23 -14.43
N GLY A 20 10.74 11.24 -14.41
CA GLY A 20 11.32 11.81 -13.18
C GLY A 20 10.28 12.41 -12.24
N ASP A 21 9.20 12.98 -12.78
CA ASP A 21 8.11 13.59 -12.01
C ASP A 21 7.39 12.56 -11.10
N TYR A 22 7.29 11.31 -11.58
CA TYR A 22 6.46 10.27 -10.96
C TYR A 22 7.26 9.16 -10.29
N LEU A 23 8.52 8.96 -10.71
CA LEU A 23 9.35 7.85 -10.26
C LEU A 23 9.50 7.79 -8.73
N PRO A 24 9.73 8.91 -8.01
CA PRO A 24 9.85 8.88 -6.54
C PRO A 24 8.58 8.37 -5.84
N LEU A 25 7.40 8.69 -6.39
CA LEU A 25 6.12 8.27 -5.83
C LEU A 25 5.91 6.76 -5.98
N HIS A 26 6.23 6.20 -7.16
CA HIS A 26 6.15 4.75 -7.39
C HIS A 26 7.22 3.98 -6.61
N GLN A 27 8.44 4.51 -6.52
CA GLN A 27 9.51 3.92 -5.71
C GLN A 27 9.14 3.85 -4.23
N TRP A 28 8.36 4.82 -3.74
CA TRP A 28 7.89 4.79 -2.36
C TRP A 28 7.02 3.57 -2.06
N PHE A 29 6.10 3.17 -2.94
CA PHE A 29 5.32 1.95 -2.75
C PHE A 29 6.20 0.69 -2.73
N ASP A 30 7.13 0.61 -3.68
CA ASP A 30 7.98 -0.56 -3.89
C ASP A 30 9.15 -0.68 -2.90
N LYS A 31 9.49 0.37 -2.16
CA LYS A 31 10.59 0.34 -1.17
C LYS A 31 10.40 -0.72 -0.09
N SER A 32 9.16 -1.20 0.15
CA SER A 32 8.91 -2.33 1.04
C SER A 32 9.54 -3.65 0.55
N LYS A 33 9.94 -3.76 -0.73
CA LYS A 33 10.73 -4.89 -1.26
C LYS A 33 12.07 -5.07 -0.55
N GLY A 34 12.62 -4.01 0.04
CA GLY A 34 13.83 -4.08 0.86
C GLY A 34 13.62 -4.79 2.20
N ILE A 35 12.37 -4.99 2.62
CA ILE A 35 12.00 -5.76 3.82
C ILE A 35 11.62 -7.18 3.43
N LEU A 36 10.84 -7.33 2.34
CA LEU A 36 10.33 -8.62 1.88
C LEU A 36 10.29 -8.66 0.35
N ALA A 37 11.05 -9.55 -0.29
CA ALA A 37 11.18 -9.60 -1.74
C ALA A 37 10.11 -10.47 -2.45
N ASP A 38 8.91 -10.55 -1.90
CA ASP A 38 7.78 -11.31 -2.46
C ASP A 38 6.46 -10.51 -2.35
N PRO A 39 5.37 -10.90 -3.02
CA PRO A 39 4.14 -10.10 -3.12
C PRO A 39 3.53 -9.63 -1.79
N ARG A 40 3.85 -10.27 -0.66
CA ARG A 40 3.37 -9.84 0.67
C ARG A 40 3.94 -8.48 1.08
N HIS A 41 5.03 -8.00 0.47
CA HIS A 41 5.55 -6.64 0.67
C HIS A 41 4.50 -5.55 0.41
N ARG A 42 3.53 -5.86 -0.46
CA ARG A 42 2.44 -4.97 -0.84
C ARG A 42 1.52 -4.65 0.33
N ALA A 43 1.38 -5.55 1.30
CA ALA A 43 0.58 -5.34 2.51
C ALA A 43 1.00 -4.10 3.31
N LEU A 44 2.25 -3.64 3.18
CA LEU A 44 2.75 -2.47 3.90
C LEU A 44 2.24 -1.13 3.34
N ARG A 45 1.97 -1.05 2.03
CA ARG A 45 1.73 0.25 1.34
C ARG A 45 0.70 0.22 0.21
N HIS A 46 0.37 -0.93 -0.36
CA HIS A 46 -0.54 -1.05 -1.51
C HIS A 46 -1.98 -1.25 -1.03
N HIS A 47 -2.49 -0.28 -0.27
CA HIS A 47 -3.85 -0.24 0.24
C HIS A 47 -4.27 1.23 0.43
N ALA A 48 -5.55 1.46 0.72
CA ALA A 48 -6.12 2.80 0.86
C ALA A 48 -5.29 3.74 1.77
N GLU A 49 -4.99 3.34 3.01
CA GLU A 49 -4.17 4.17 3.92
C GLU A 49 -2.75 4.43 3.39
N GLY A 50 -2.14 3.48 2.68
CA GLY A 50 -0.84 3.70 2.04
C GLY A 50 -0.89 4.80 0.97
N ILE A 51 -1.99 4.90 0.21
CA ILE A 51 -2.21 5.99 -0.75
C ILE A 51 -2.33 7.35 -0.03
N PHE A 52 -3.02 7.41 1.11
CA PHE A 52 -3.09 8.64 1.92
C PHE A 52 -1.74 9.01 2.55
N MET A 53 -0.94 8.00 2.91
CA MET A 53 0.42 8.22 3.42
C MET A 53 1.33 8.78 2.31
N LEU A 54 1.19 8.33 1.06
CA LEU A 54 1.88 8.93 -0.08
C LEU A 54 1.57 10.43 -0.19
N GLU A 55 0.28 10.80 -0.17
CA GLU A 55 -0.15 12.21 -0.21
C GLU A 55 0.44 13.03 0.94
N SER A 56 0.47 12.47 2.15
CA SER A 56 1.04 13.14 3.31
C SER A 56 2.55 13.42 3.18
N LEU A 57 3.26 12.60 2.40
CA LEU A 57 4.72 12.69 2.23
C LEU A 57 5.14 13.54 1.02
N PHE A 58 4.36 13.50 -0.06
CA PHE A 58 4.69 14.16 -1.33
C PHE A 58 3.84 15.41 -1.60
N GLY A 59 2.87 15.72 -0.72
CA GLY A 59 1.91 16.80 -0.90
C GLY A 59 0.63 16.32 -1.57
N THR A 60 -0.38 17.20 -1.62
CA THR A 60 -1.68 16.89 -2.24
C THR A 60 -1.60 16.83 -3.76
N VAL A 61 -0.71 17.63 -4.35
CA VAL A 61 -0.54 17.83 -5.79
C VAL A 61 0.95 17.98 -6.10
N ILE A 62 1.40 17.40 -7.20
CA ILE A 62 2.68 17.74 -7.83
C ILE A 62 2.43 18.63 -9.05
N VAL A 63 3.41 19.48 -9.39
CA VAL A 63 3.47 20.13 -10.70
C VAL A 63 4.53 19.38 -11.51
N ASN A 64 4.11 18.74 -12.60
CA ASN A 64 5.03 17.98 -13.46
C ASN A 64 5.82 18.90 -14.41
N ALA A 65 6.76 18.34 -15.17
CA ALA A 65 7.60 19.10 -16.10
C ALA A 65 6.83 19.84 -17.22
N ASP A 66 5.60 19.40 -17.54
CA ASP A 66 4.71 20.09 -18.49
C ASP A 66 3.90 21.23 -17.82
N GLY A 67 4.15 21.53 -16.55
CA GLY A 67 3.43 22.54 -15.77
C GLY A 67 2.02 22.11 -15.34
N ARG A 68 1.71 20.82 -15.36
CA ARG A 68 0.39 20.30 -14.98
C ARG A 68 0.34 19.94 -13.50
N GLU A 69 -0.71 20.39 -12.83
CA GLU A 69 -1.07 19.95 -11.49
C GLU A 69 -1.68 18.54 -11.53
N VAL A 70 -1.01 17.57 -10.89
CA VAL A 70 -1.46 16.18 -10.81
C VAL A 70 -1.65 15.81 -9.34
N PRO A 71 -2.87 15.43 -8.90
CA PRO A 71 -3.10 14.98 -7.53
C PRO A 71 -2.29 13.72 -7.21
N VAL A 72 -1.54 13.77 -6.11
CA VAL A 72 -0.68 12.65 -5.66
C VAL A 72 -1.51 11.39 -5.39
N ARG A 73 -2.72 11.56 -4.86
CA ARG A 73 -3.65 10.47 -4.60
C ARG A 73 -3.97 9.66 -5.85
N LEU A 74 -4.21 10.32 -6.98
CA LEU A 74 -4.54 9.65 -8.24
C LEU A 74 -3.35 8.85 -8.80
N ILE A 75 -2.11 9.31 -8.54
CA ILE A 75 -0.87 8.60 -8.86
C ILE A 75 -0.74 7.33 -8.00
N GLY A 76 -1.04 7.44 -6.70
CA GLY A 76 -1.07 6.30 -5.78
C GLY A 76 -2.14 5.28 -6.14
N GLU A 77 -3.36 5.72 -6.43
CA GLU A 77 -4.46 4.86 -6.89
C GLU A 77 -4.09 4.13 -8.19
N GLN A 78 -3.52 4.84 -9.18
CA GLN A 78 -3.04 4.21 -10.39
C GLN A 78 -2.03 3.10 -10.09
N HIS A 79 -1.00 3.40 -9.28
CA HIS A 79 0.04 2.43 -8.96
C HIS A 79 -0.54 1.14 -8.37
N VAL A 80 -1.42 1.29 -7.36
CA VAL A 80 -2.04 0.13 -6.69
C VAL A 80 -2.95 -0.65 -7.63
N ILE A 81 -3.74 0.03 -8.47
CA ILE A 81 -4.63 -0.62 -9.44
C ILE A 81 -3.83 -1.36 -10.53
N GLU A 82 -2.73 -0.80 -11.03
CA GLU A 82 -1.87 -1.47 -12.01
C GLU A 82 -1.23 -2.74 -11.45
N ASP A 83 -0.98 -2.79 -10.15
CA ASP A 83 -0.36 -3.95 -9.49
C ASP A 83 -1.34 -5.02 -8.99
N LEU A 84 -2.54 -4.61 -8.55
CA LEU A 84 -3.51 -5.48 -7.87
C LEU A 84 -4.88 -5.57 -8.56
N GLY A 85 -5.16 -4.73 -9.54
CA GLY A 85 -6.47 -4.62 -10.20
C GLY A 85 -7.57 -3.94 -9.37
N THR A 86 -7.34 -3.74 -8.07
CA THR A 86 -8.25 -3.07 -7.13
C THR A 86 -7.44 -2.40 -6.02
N ILE A 87 -8.07 -1.51 -5.25
CA ILE A 87 -7.47 -0.91 -4.05
C ILE A 87 -7.99 -1.67 -2.82
N PRO A 88 -7.18 -2.53 -2.17
CA PRO A 88 -7.59 -3.19 -0.94
C PRO A 88 -7.55 -2.22 0.25
N SER A 89 -8.19 -2.62 1.33
CA SER A 89 -7.95 -2.05 2.66
C SER A 89 -6.77 -2.73 3.36
N PHE A 90 -6.23 -2.16 4.43
CA PHE A 90 -5.26 -2.89 5.27
C PHE A 90 -5.91 -4.12 5.93
N ALA A 91 -7.22 -4.08 6.22
CA ALA A 91 -7.96 -5.19 6.81
C ALA A 91 -7.94 -6.46 5.92
N ASP A 92 -7.89 -6.30 4.60
CA ASP A 92 -7.77 -7.42 3.65
C ASP A 92 -6.47 -8.21 3.82
N TRP A 93 -5.40 -7.53 4.21
CA TRP A 93 -4.12 -8.14 4.54
C TRP A 93 -4.10 -8.66 5.98
N ALA A 94 -4.55 -7.83 6.94
CA ALA A 94 -4.50 -8.13 8.36
C ALA A 94 -5.31 -9.36 8.75
N ARG A 95 -6.44 -9.63 8.07
CA ARG A 95 -7.27 -10.82 8.33
C ARG A 95 -6.57 -12.16 8.06
N LEU A 96 -5.43 -12.13 7.35
CA LEU A 96 -4.61 -13.31 7.08
C LEU A 96 -3.42 -13.47 8.03
N ILE A 97 -3.21 -12.50 8.95
CA ILE A 97 -2.16 -12.58 9.95
C ILE A 97 -2.67 -13.41 11.13
N GLU A 98 -1.99 -14.52 11.42
CA GLU A 98 -2.27 -15.32 12.61
C GLU A 98 -1.60 -14.69 13.85
N PRO A 99 -2.35 -14.25 14.86
CA PRO A 99 -1.78 -13.64 16.05
C PRO A 99 -0.82 -14.60 16.78
N GLN A 100 0.40 -14.13 17.03
CA GLN A 100 1.42 -14.90 17.75
C GLN A 100 1.59 -14.37 19.18
N THR A 101 2.15 -15.19 20.07
CA THR A 101 2.33 -14.82 21.49
C THR A 101 3.08 -13.51 21.68
N TRP A 102 4.08 -13.22 20.85
CA TRP A 102 4.85 -11.97 20.92
C TRP A 102 4.06 -10.71 20.53
N MET A 103 2.92 -10.86 19.82
CA MET A 103 2.04 -9.74 19.45
C MET A 103 1.09 -9.34 20.58
N MET A 104 0.98 -10.17 21.61
CA MET A 104 0.10 -9.95 22.76
C MET A 104 0.96 -9.69 24.00
N ARG A 105 0.62 -8.66 24.76
CA ARG A 105 1.02 -8.61 26.17
C ARG A 105 0.26 -9.74 26.86
N GLU A 106 0.92 -10.57 27.67
CA GLU A 106 0.29 -11.65 28.45
C GLU A 106 -1.00 -11.13 29.12
N GLN A 107 -2.15 -11.44 28.53
CA GLN A 107 -3.44 -11.29 29.18
C GLN A 107 -3.87 -12.70 29.56
N PRO A 108 -4.21 -12.97 30.83
CA PRO A 108 -4.64 -14.29 31.26
C PRO A 108 -5.75 -14.75 30.31
N LYS A 109 -5.56 -15.96 29.74
CA LYS A 109 -6.48 -16.55 28.78
C LYS A 109 -7.90 -16.32 29.28
N LEU A 110 -8.75 -15.68 28.48
CA LEU A 110 -10.19 -15.80 28.63
C LEU A 110 -10.46 -17.30 28.64
N VAL A 111 -10.72 -17.83 29.83
CA VAL A 111 -11.09 -19.23 30.04
C VAL A 111 -12.34 -19.42 29.19
N ALA A 112 -12.24 -20.26 28.15
CA ALA A 112 -13.42 -20.77 27.50
C ALA A 112 -14.24 -21.42 28.61
N ILE A 113 -15.38 -20.81 28.94
CA ILE A 113 -16.34 -21.39 29.87
C ILE A 113 -16.75 -22.71 29.21
N ASP A 114 -16.37 -23.82 29.83
CA ASP A 114 -16.68 -25.16 29.32
C ASP A 114 -18.18 -25.24 29.01
N ALA A 115 -18.50 -25.42 27.73
CA ALA A 115 -19.83 -25.85 27.31
C ALA A 115 -19.98 -27.35 27.62
N ASN A 116 -19.97 -27.69 28.91
CA ASN A 116 -20.44 -28.96 29.39
C ASN A 116 -21.50 -28.71 30.46
N MET A 117 -22.68 -28.32 30.01
CA MET A 117 -23.88 -28.10 30.81
C MET A 117 -25.10 -28.51 29.97
N ALA A 118 -25.34 -29.82 29.84
CA ALA A 118 -26.66 -30.44 30.03
C ALA A 118 -26.64 -31.92 29.59
N ALA A 119 -26.82 -32.80 30.59
CA ALA A 119 -27.51 -34.09 30.62
C ALA A 119 -27.27 -35.12 29.50
#